data_AF-A0A173L2J4-F1
#
_entry.id   AF-A0A173L2J4-F1
#
_cell.length_a   1.000
_cell.length_b   1.000
_cell.length_c   1.000
_cell.angle_alpha   90.00
_cell.angle_beta   90.00
_cell.angle_gamma   90.00
#
_symmetry.space_group_name_H-M   'P 1'
#
loop_
_entity.id
_entity.type
_entity.pdbx_description
1 polymer ?
#
loop_
_entity_poly.entity_id
_entity_poly.type
_entity_poly.pdbx_seq_one_letter_code
_entity_poly.pdbx_strand_id
1 'polypeptide(L)'
;MLLGASHWPVFASTDAIEPQPYFASVKRAVEQLAAMGQPIADADMARLASLFSREDAEAVIAAEALLERYTLARVTLDKGGMGAAALGGAKRHLVEQGWTAFLVRVSNPSSLTQAFEIYSGSAMPARMFPQASKIAAEQKAYLADTVRKEALIERMWLMSQIEASPVLSGNVVEYKIATIYSRDRGRKTGRLGFGAGILQDNPSWGAVSRASVANPLVTDFVSQPSRDIQLQILDDDGVGCMASLMIHDANKHIYPPQVMRLAPDLAFQPHIYRADGETVRLPDGEYHIMVRRGPEYLVQRATVRVSASDARIAVRLKRWIDPAKWGWYSGDTHLHAAGCAHYMLPTEGVAPETMIRHIRGEALSVGEVLTWAGGYSYQKQFFSGAAISPEARLEHPQLQAANNADWKPMPTPKDRESMLRYDLEISGFPSSLSGHLILMRLKELSYPGTHAVEDWPSWNLPVAKWAKAQGALVGYTHCSLGMIVGTNALPNYEIPTFNSIRTNEAIVGVTHGAVDFLAGCNGPPAAELNAWYHLLNCGYTLMMAGETDYPCIVPSVDSRPGIGRTYVKLPQRPVDDAGYSAWVDGLENGHLYWGDGRTHFRLCCKNREA
;
A
#
# COMPACT_ATOMS: atom_id res chain seq x y z
N MET A 1 11.12 51.98 6.15
CA MET A 1 11.60 51.85 7.54
C MET A 1 12.74 50.86 7.54
N LEU A 2 13.86 51.23 8.16
CA LEU A 2 15.13 50.49 8.17
C LEU A 2 14.96 49.06 8.71
N LEU A 3 15.28 48.05 7.90
CA LEU A 3 15.43 46.67 8.34
C LEU A 3 16.78 46.55 9.07
N GLY A 4 16.74 46.61 10.39
CA GLY A 4 17.87 46.30 11.26
C GLY A 4 18.33 44.86 11.05
N ALA A 5 19.63 44.64 11.18
CA ALA A 5 20.30 43.35 11.01
C ALA A 5 19.60 42.25 11.83
N SER A 6 18.96 41.31 11.13
CA SER A 6 18.39 40.11 11.74
C SER A 6 19.50 39.12 12.08
N HIS A 7 19.81 38.97 13.37
CA HIS A 7 20.66 37.90 13.89
C HIS A 7 19.97 36.55 13.76
N TRP A 8 20.13 35.89 12.61
CA TRP A 8 19.64 34.53 12.33
C TRP A 8 20.76 33.66 11.71
N PRO A 9 20.99 32.40 12.16
CA PRO A 9 20.53 31.75 13.39
C PRO A 9 21.65 31.24 14.31
N VAL A 10 21.40 31.33 15.61
CA VAL A 10 21.99 30.46 16.65
C VAL A 10 21.20 29.16 16.61
N PHE A 11 21.86 28.04 16.28
CA PHE A 11 21.26 26.70 16.39
C PHE A 11 21.26 26.26 17.85
N ALA A 12 20.24 25.52 18.29
CA ALA A 12 20.24 24.98 19.65
C ALA A 12 21.51 24.15 19.89
N SER A 13 22.31 24.55 20.89
CA SER A 13 23.49 23.80 21.32
C SER A 13 23.08 22.39 21.74
N THR A 14 23.91 21.41 21.45
CA THR A 14 23.70 20.02 21.88
C THR A 14 23.64 19.90 23.40
N ASP A 15 24.28 20.81 24.13
CA ASP A 15 24.31 20.82 25.61
C ASP A 15 22.96 21.17 26.25
N ALA A 16 22.02 21.72 25.47
CA ALA A 16 20.69 22.12 25.94
C ALA A 16 19.60 21.10 25.57
N ILE A 17 19.97 19.94 25.00
CA ILE A 17 19.03 18.92 24.56
C ILE A 17 18.93 17.82 25.63
N GLU A 18 17.77 17.74 26.26
CA GLU A 18 17.45 16.63 27.16
C GLU A 18 17.36 15.30 26.38
N PRO A 19 17.97 14.20 26.87
CA PRO A 19 17.98 12.90 26.17
C PRO A 19 16.58 12.37 25.83
N GLN A 20 15.60 12.63 26.70
CA GLN A 20 14.19 12.42 26.41
C GLN A 20 13.45 13.76 26.45
N PRO A 21 12.53 14.03 25.50
CA PRO A 21 11.99 13.12 24.47
C PRO A 21 12.79 13.06 23.15
N TYR A 22 14.04 13.54 23.12
CA TYR A 22 14.88 13.59 21.92
C TYR A 22 15.02 12.21 21.25
N PHE A 23 15.44 11.19 21.99
CA PHE A 23 15.65 9.86 21.42
C PHE A 23 14.36 9.20 20.94
N ALA A 24 13.24 9.42 21.62
CA ALA A 24 11.94 8.99 21.11
C ALA A 24 11.60 9.64 19.76
N SER A 25 11.96 10.91 19.57
CA SER A 25 11.79 11.60 18.29
C SER A 25 12.72 11.07 17.19
N VAL A 26 14.00 10.85 17.50
CA VAL A 26 14.97 10.29 16.55
C VAL A 26 14.54 8.89 16.11
N LYS A 27 14.16 8.03 17.05
CA LYS A 27 13.69 6.67 16.79
C LYS A 27 12.52 6.66 15.80
N ARG A 28 11.50 7.50 16.03
CA ARG A 28 10.37 7.64 15.09
C ARG A 28 10.81 8.09 13.70
N ALA A 29 11.73 9.05 13.60
CA ALA A 29 12.20 9.54 12.31
C ALA A 29 12.95 8.46 11.51
N VAL A 30 13.83 7.67 12.16
CA VAL A 30 14.56 6.60 11.45
C VAL A 30 13.68 5.39 11.13
N GLU A 31 12.70 5.07 12.00
CA GLU A 31 11.69 4.04 11.71
C GLU A 31 10.80 4.44 10.54
N GLN A 32 10.41 5.72 10.46
CA GLN A 32 9.65 6.26 9.33
C GLN A 32 10.44 6.24 8.02
N LEU A 33 11.72 6.60 8.05
CA LEU A 33 12.62 6.45 6.89
C LEU A 33 12.63 5.01 6.38
N ALA A 34 12.79 4.04 7.28
CA ALA A 34 12.75 2.62 6.94
C ALA A 34 11.39 2.19 6.37
N ALA A 35 10.28 2.65 6.96
CA ALA A 35 8.93 2.33 6.49
C ALA A 35 8.62 2.89 5.10
N MET A 36 9.28 3.97 4.69
CA MET A 36 9.18 4.54 3.33
C MET A 36 10.14 3.87 2.33
N GLY A 37 10.83 2.80 2.75
CA GLY A 37 11.83 2.13 1.93
C GLY A 37 13.09 2.97 1.72
N GLN A 38 13.42 3.88 2.65
CA GLN A 38 14.61 4.73 2.62
C GLN A 38 15.39 4.66 3.95
N PRO A 39 15.74 3.46 4.46
CA PRO A 39 16.43 3.34 5.75
C PRO A 39 17.85 3.94 5.70
N ILE A 40 18.34 4.37 6.87
CA ILE A 40 19.76 4.68 7.03
C ILE A 40 20.61 3.39 7.00
N ALA A 41 21.93 3.52 6.86
CA ALA A 41 22.83 2.37 6.81
C ALA A 41 22.72 1.49 8.08
N ASP A 42 22.75 0.16 7.91
CA ASP A 42 22.60 -0.81 9.01
C ASP A 42 23.59 -0.56 10.17
N ALA A 43 24.84 -0.22 9.85
CA ALA A 43 25.87 0.08 10.85
C ALA A 43 25.53 1.34 11.68
N ASP A 44 24.92 2.34 11.04
CA ASP A 44 24.51 3.57 11.69
C ASP A 44 23.24 3.37 12.52
N MET A 45 22.31 2.54 12.05
CA MET A 45 21.14 2.13 12.84
C MET A 45 21.56 1.33 14.08
N ALA A 46 22.48 0.38 13.94
CA ALA A 46 23.02 -0.37 15.08
C ALA A 46 23.69 0.56 16.10
N ARG A 47 24.44 1.56 15.63
CA ARG A 47 25.04 2.58 16.50
C ARG A 47 23.98 3.44 17.19
N LEU A 48 22.96 3.95 16.48
CA LEU A 48 21.87 4.70 17.09
C LEU A 48 21.11 3.88 18.13
N ALA A 49 20.83 2.61 17.85
CA ALA A 49 20.16 1.71 18.79
C ALA A 49 20.94 1.59 20.11
N SER A 50 22.28 1.54 20.06
CA SER A 50 23.11 1.54 21.27
C SER A 50 23.05 2.87 22.05
N LEU A 51 22.86 3.99 21.37
CA LEU A 51 22.74 5.32 21.99
C LEU A 51 21.36 5.50 22.65
N PHE A 52 20.30 4.93 22.06
CA PHE A 52 18.95 4.97 22.62
C PHE A 52 18.88 4.34 24.01
N SER A 53 19.75 3.39 24.35
CA SER A 53 19.78 2.73 25.65
C SER A 53 20.57 3.49 26.72
N ARG A 54 21.40 4.47 26.34
CA ARG A 54 22.22 5.25 27.28
C ARG A 54 21.47 6.44 27.89
N GLU A 55 20.65 7.10 27.08
CA GLU A 55 19.82 8.25 27.48
C GLU A 55 20.59 9.34 28.26
N ASP A 56 21.84 9.60 27.89
CA ASP A 56 22.71 10.62 28.49
C ASP A 56 23.11 11.72 27.48
N ALA A 57 23.64 12.84 27.96
CA ALA A 57 24.00 13.99 27.13
C ALA A 57 25.10 13.66 26.10
N GLU A 58 26.05 12.78 26.45
CA GLU A 58 27.09 12.33 25.50
C GLU A 58 26.48 11.52 24.35
N ALA A 59 25.48 10.70 24.64
CA ALA A 59 24.76 9.92 23.66
C ALA A 59 23.98 10.83 22.70
N VAL A 60 23.40 11.93 23.20
CA VAL A 60 22.76 12.96 22.36
C VAL A 60 23.77 13.59 21.41
N ILE A 61 24.94 14.02 21.90
CA ILE A 61 26.01 14.58 21.07
C ILE A 61 26.45 13.57 19.99
N ALA A 62 26.62 12.31 20.38
CA ALA A 62 27.00 11.24 19.45
C ALA A 62 25.92 10.95 18.40
N ALA A 63 24.64 11.05 18.76
CA ALA A 63 23.51 10.87 17.85
C ALA A 63 23.38 12.04 16.87
N GLU A 64 23.48 13.28 17.34
CA GLU A 64 23.49 14.49 16.52
C GLU A 64 24.61 14.43 15.47
N ALA A 65 25.83 14.09 15.89
CA ALA A 65 26.98 13.95 14.99
C ALA A 65 26.78 12.83 13.94
N LEU A 66 26.11 11.74 14.33
CA LEU A 66 25.78 10.64 13.43
C LEU A 66 24.74 11.05 12.39
N LEU A 67 23.64 11.67 12.84
CA LEU A 67 22.50 12.10 12.01
C LEU A 67 22.83 13.27 11.09
N GLU A 68 23.85 14.07 11.42
CA GLU A 68 24.33 15.17 10.57
C GLU A 68 24.68 14.68 9.15
N ARG A 69 25.18 13.44 9.01
CA ARG A 69 25.47 12.80 7.70
C ARG A 69 24.25 12.57 6.82
N TYR A 70 23.07 12.53 7.42
CA TYR A 70 21.78 12.36 6.76
C TYR A 70 20.97 13.66 6.72
N THR A 71 21.47 14.73 7.36
CA THR A 71 20.77 16.00 7.52
C THR A 71 21.06 16.93 6.34
N LEU A 72 20.03 17.26 5.56
CA LEU A 72 20.14 18.25 4.48
C LEU A 72 20.20 19.68 5.00
N ALA A 73 19.35 19.98 5.98
CA ALA A 73 19.17 21.33 6.51
C ALA A 73 19.05 21.30 8.02
N ARG A 74 19.72 22.26 8.67
CA ARG A 74 19.49 22.64 10.06
C ARG A 74 18.60 23.87 10.03
N VAL A 75 17.42 23.77 10.63
CA VAL A 75 16.39 24.81 10.61
C VAL A 75 16.15 25.31 12.02
N THR A 76 16.18 26.61 12.24
CA THR A 76 15.74 27.23 13.50
C THR A 76 14.45 28.01 13.25
N LEU A 77 13.43 27.73 14.07
CA LEU A 77 12.15 28.44 14.03
C LEU A 77 12.12 29.61 15.02
N ASP A 78 11.53 30.72 14.61
CA ASP A 78 11.17 31.79 15.54
C ASP A 78 9.80 31.58 16.20
N LYS A 79 9.41 32.51 17.07
CA LYS A 79 8.11 32.50 17.75
C LYS A 79 6.92 32.54 16.78
N GLY A 80 7.12 33.09 15.58
CA GLY A 80 6.10 33.18 14.54
C GLY A 80 6.04 31.93 13.66
N GLY A 81 6.97 30.99 13.78
CA GLY A 81 7.08 29.82 12.91
C GLY A 81 7.82 30.08 11.59
N MET A 82 8.53 31.20 11.45
CA MET A 82 9.42 31.42 10.30
C MET A 82 10.71 30.62 10.48
N GLY A 83 11.18 29.95 9.42
CA GLY A 83 12.39 29.11 9.47
C GLY A 83 13.64 29.80 8.90
N ALA A 84 14.74 29.73 9.65
CA ALA A 84 16.09 30.02 9.21
C ALA A 84 16.78 28.70 8.89
N ALA A 85 17.35 28.54 7.70
CA ALA A 85 18.02 27.29 7.34
C ALA A 85 19.51 27.50 7.07
N ALA A 86 20.34 26.59 7.58
CA ALA A 86 21.71 26.38 7.13
C ALA A 86 21.89 24.95 6.61
N LEU A 87 22.97 24.72 5.87
CA LEU A 87 23.32 23.40 5.38
C LEU A 87 23.63 22.46 6.55
N GLY A 88 23.13 21.23 6.42
CA GLY A 88 23.61 20.07 7.17
C GLY A 88 24.71 19.31 6.41
N GLY A 89 25.11 18.16 6.95
CA GLY A 89 26.21 17.34 6.45
C GLY A 89 25.85 16.33 5.35
N ALA A 90 24.59 16.22 4.94
CA ALA A 90 24.18 15.27 3.90
C ALA A 90 24.79 15.60 2.53
N LYS A 91 25.17 14.56 1.80
CA LYS A 91 25.49 14.69 0.37
C LYS A 91 24.22 15.07 -0.38
N ARG A 92 24.24 16.23 -1.03
CA ARG A 92 23.12 16.77 -1.84
C ARG A 92 23.00 16.07 -3.20
N HIS A 93 23.08 14.75 -3.20
CA HIS A 93 22.91 13.94 -4.39
C HIS A 93 21.42 13.65 -4.56
N LEU A 94 20.90 13.90 -5.76
CA LEU A 94 19.56 13.52 -6.15
C LEU A 94 19.65 12.45 -7.24
N VAL A 95 18.50 11.94 -7.65
CA VAL A 95 18.38 11.01 -8.77
C VAL A 95 17.45 11.63 -9.80
N GLU A 96 17.85 11.64 -11.07
CA GLU A 96 17.00 12.01 -12.19
C GLU A 96 15.76 11.12 -12.20
N GLN A 97 14.58 11.72 -12.29
CA GLN A 97 13.30 11.01 -12.18
C GLN A 97 13.13 10.25 -10.86
N GLY A 98 13.86 10.66 -9.82
CA GLY A 98 13.87 10.00 -8.53
C GLY A 98 13.62 10.97 -7.38
N TRP A 99 13.09 10.40 -6.30
CA TRP A 99 12.94 11.07 -5.01
C TRP A 99 14.05 10.61 -4.08
N THR A 100 14.66 11.55 -3.36
CA THR A 100 15.70 11.28 -2.37
C THR A 100 15.25 11.81 -1.02
N ALA A 101 15.31 10.95 0.01
CA ALA A 101 14.96 11.32 1.37
C ALA A 101 16.17 11.92 2.11
N PHE A 102 15.90 12.93 2.93
CA PHE A 102 16.86 13.60 3.80
C PHE A 102 16.24 13.85 5.16
N LEU A 103 17.07 13.92 6.19
CA LEU A 103 16.68 14.48 7.47
C LEU A 103 16.74 16.02 7.44
N VAL A 104 15.83 16.64 8.18
CA VAL A 104 15.82 18.07 8.50
C VAL A 104 15.82 18.19 10.01
N ARG A 105 16.88 18.77 10.57
CA ARG A 105 17.00 19.02 12.00
C ARG A 105 16.30 20.32 12.33
N VAL A 106 15.22 20.27 13.10
CA VAL A 106 14.43 21.46 13.46
C VAL A 106 14.70 21.85 14.91
N SER A 107 15.29 23.01 15.13
CA SER A 107 15.34 23.71 16.42
C SER A 107 14.07 24.54 16.60
N ASN A 108 13.26 24.15 17.57
CA ASN A 108 11.95 24.73 17.88
C ASN A 108 11.95 25.30 19.31
N PRO A 109 12.67 26.40 19.56
CA PRO A 109 12.83 26.98 20.91
C PRO A 109 11.53 27.56 21.50
N SER A 110 10.49 27.71 20.67
CA SER A 110 9.18 28.23 21.10
C SER A 110 8.13 27.13 21.28
N SER A 111 8.55 25.85 21.25
CA SER A 111 7.67 24.69 21.42
C SER A 111 6.41 24.73 20.54
N LEU A 112 6.59 25.16 19.30
CA LEU A 112 5.53 25.20 18.29
C LEU A 112 4.97 23.80 18.03
N THR A 113 3.67 23.73 17.77
CA THR A 113 2.92 22.48 17.49
C THR A 113 2.15 22.56 16.17
N GLN A 114 2.43 23.56 15.33
CA GLN A 114 1.84 23.69 13.99
C GLN A 114 2.48 22.72 12.99
N ALA A 115 1.85 22.54 11.82
CA ALA A 115 2.43 21.81 10.70
C ALA A 115 3.72 22.49 10.21
N PHE A 116 4.81 21.73 10.15
CA PHE A 116 6.09 22.09 9.56
C PHE A 116 6.13 21.72 8.09
N GLU A 117 6.59 22.64 7.27
CA GLU A 117 6.54 22.55 5.81
C GLU A 117 7.88 22.93 5.18
N ILE A 118 8.11 22.40 3.98
CA ILE A 118 9.22 22.73 3.09
C ILE A 118 8.66 23.24 1.76
N TYR A 119 9.31 24.24 1.16
CA TYR A 119 8.85 24.86 -0.08
C TYR A 119 9.98 25.08 -1.08
N SER A 120 9.84 24.58 -2.31
CA SER A 120 10.89 24.67 -3.35
C SER A 120 10.64 25.72 -4.45
N GLY A 121 9.74 26.69 -4.25
CA GLY A 121 9.33 27.64 -5.31
C GLY A 121 8.16 27.15 -6.16
N SER A 122 7.81 25.88 -5.99
CA SER A 122 6.57 25.31 -6.46
C SER A 122 6.19 24.29 -5.39
N ALA A 123 5.11 24.54 -4.67
CA ALA A 123 4.51 23.46 -3.92
C ALA A 123 4.20 22.34 -4.92
N MET A 124 4.35 21.08 -4.51
CA MET A 124 3.65 19.99 -5.20
C MET A 124 2.23 20.51 -5.52
N PRO A 125 1.73 20.43 -6.77
CA PRO A 125 0.39 20.90 -7.12
C PRO A 125 -0.65 20.14 -6.29
N ALA A 126 -0.88 20.62 -5.07
CA ALA A 126 -1.20 19.78 -3.92
C ALA A 126 -0.28 18.54 -3.81
N ARG A 127 -0.23 17.89 -2.64
CA ARG A 127 0.04 16.45 -2.65
C ARG A 127 -0.86 15.84 -3.74
N MET A 128 -0.37 14.92 -4.58
CA MET A 128 -1.22 14.30 -5.62
C MET A 128 -2.50 13.65 -5.03
N PHE A 129 -2.60 13.59 -3.70
CA PHE A 129 -3.77 13.24 -2.91
C PHE A 129 -4.01 14.33 -1.84
N PRO A 130 -5.22 14.90 -1.70
CA PRO A 130 -5.53 15.76 -0.58
C PRO A 130 -5.41 14.97 0.74
N GLN A 131 -4.95 15.63 1.81
CA GLN A 131 -5.14 15.09 3.15
C GLN A 131 -6.65 14.96 3.39
N ALA A 132 -7.15 13.73 3.38
CA ALA A 132 -8.42 13.43 3.98
C ALA A 132 -8.30 13.78 5.48
N SER A 133 -8.86 14.92 5.87
CA SER A 133 -9.28 15.04 7.26
C SER A 133 -10.32 13.94 7.48
N LYS A 134 -10.14 13.14 8.53
CA LYS A 134 -11.07 12.06 8.93
C LYS A 134 -12.54 12.51 9.08
N ILE A 135 -12.80 13.82 9.02
CA ILE A 135 -14.11 14.44 9.25
C ILE A 135 -14.75 14.96 7.94
N ALA A 136 -13.99 15.10 6.83
CA ALA A 136 -14.54 15.57 5.55
C ALA A 136 -14.77 14.44 4.52
N ALA A 137 -14.42 13.20 4.85
CA ALA A 137 -14.56 12.04 3.96
C ALA A 137 -16.03 11.67 3.64
N GLU A 138 -17.00 12.20 4.37
CA GLU A 138 -18.39 11.73 4.28
C GLU A 138 -19.35 12.64 3.51
N GLN A 139 -18.99 13.86 3.07
CA GLN A 139 -20.06 14.81 2.68
C GLN A 139 -20.05 15.43 1.29
N LYS A 140 -19.00 15.37 0.47
CA LYS A 140 -19.08 15.78 -0.93
C LYS A 140 -18.07 15.02 -1.78
N ALA A 141 -18.46 14.67 -3.01
CA ALA A 141 -17.49 14.32 -4.04
C ALA A 141 -16.44 15.45 -4.08
N TYR A 142 -15.20 15.14 -3.70
CA TYR A 142 -14.10 16.08 -3.90
C TYR A 142 -13.94 16.24 -5.41
N LEU A 143 -14.39 17.37 -5.96
CA LEU A 143 -14.05 17.72 -7.33
C LEU A 143 -12.53 17.88 -7.36
N ALA A 144 -11.83 16.87 -7.88
CA ALA A 144 -10.42 16.97 -8.17
C ALA A 144 -10.21 18.26 -8.96
N ASP A 145 -9.30 19.10 -8.48
CA ASP A 145 -8.96 20.34 -9.14
C ASP A 145 -8.66 20.05 -10.62
N THR A 146 -9.49 20.61 -11.51
CA THR A 146 -9.44 20.39 -12.96
C THR A 146 -8.28 21.15 -13.62
N VAL A 147 -7.43 21.79 -12.81
CA VAL A 147 -6.17 22.37 -13.27
C VAL A 147 -5.28 21.24 -13.81
N ARG A 148 -4.99 21.31 -15.12
CA ARG A 148 -3.98 20.48 -15.78
C ARG A 148 -2.60 20.69 -15.13
N LYS A 149 -2.23 19.76 -14.23
CA LYS A 149 -0.97 19.81 -13.46
C LYS A 149 0.25 19.48 -14.31
N GLU A 150 0.08 18.90 -15.50
CA GLU A 150 1.14 18.44 -16.40
C GLU A 150 2.09 19.58 -16.76
N ALA A 151 1.56 20.72 -17.20
CA ALA A 151 2.36 21.88 -17.59
C ALA A 151 3.14 22.50 -16.43
N LEU A 152 2.68 22.31 -15.18
CA LEU A 152 3.42 22.72 -13.99
C LEU A 152 4.57 21.74 -13.73
N ILE A 153 4.30 20.42 -13.77
CA ILE A 153 5.33 19.37 -13.60
C ILE A 153 6.43 19.51 -14.66
N GLU A 154 6.06 19.82 -15.90
CA GLU A 154 6.99 20.11 -17.01
C GLU A 154 7.82 21.39 -16.82
N ARG A 155 7.49 22.27 -15.88
CA ARG A 155 8.30 23.47 -15.56
C ARG A 155 9.11 23.31 -14.29
N MET A 156 8.70 22.43 -13.38
CA MET A 156 9.39 22.17 -12.12
C MET A 156 10.50 21.13 -12.31
N TRP A 157 11.76 21.52 -12.10
CA TRP A 157 12.87 20.54 -12.03
C TRP A 157 13.07 19.96 -10.62
N LEU A 158 12.59 20.67 -9.58
CA LEU A 158 12.78 20.38 -8.16
C LEU A 158 11.44 20.47 -7.42
N MET A 159 11.03 19.39 -6.78
CA MET A 159 9.88 19.37 -5.86
C MET A 159 10.33 18.89 -4.50
N SER A 160 9.66 19.36 -3.44
CA SER A 160 9.98 18.98 -2.07
C SER A 160 8.72 18.79 -1.23
N GLN A 161 8.76 17.85 -0.28
CA GLN A 161 7.69 17.68 0.71
C GLN A 161 8.23 17.16 2.04
N ILE A 162 7.50 17.47 3.14
CA ILE A 162 7.72 16.85 4.44
C ILE A 162 6.87 15.59 4.53
N GLU A 163 7.53 14.47 4.80
CA GLU A 163 6.91 13.17 4.98
C GLU A 163 6.57 12.90 6.43
N ALA A 164 5.41 12.27 6.64
CA ALA A 164 4.87 11.79 7.91
C ALA A 164 4.81 12.84 9.04
N SER A 165 3.71 12.86 9.82
CA SER A 165 3.54 13.75 10.98
C SER A 165 4.12 15.17 10.80
N PRO A 166 3.62 15.97 9.82
CA PRO A 166 4.16 17.30 9.55
C PRO A 166 4.05 18.21 10.79
N VAL A 167 3.10 17.92 11.67
CA VAL A 167 2.88 18.60 12.94
C VAL A 167 4.11 18.50 13.84
N LEU A 168 4.60 19.64 14.31
CA LEU A 168 5.66 19.71 15.31
C LEU A 168 5.16 19.16 16.65
N SER A 169 6.05 18.51 17.38
CA SER A 169 5.76 17.91 18.68
C SER A 169 5.81 18.90 19.85
N GLY A 170 6.38 20.09 19.63
CA GLY A 170 6.72 21.04 20.69
C GLY A 170 8.10 20.79 21.33
N ASN A 171 8.80 19.74 20.92
CA ASN A 171 10.17 19.46 21.39
C ASN A 171 11.14 20.56 20.94
N VAL A 172 12.16 20.84 21.76
CA VAL A 172 13.20 21.84 21.48
C VAL A 172 13.99 21.47 20.21
N VAL A 173 14.25 20.18 20.01
CA VAL A 173 14.81 19.62 18.78
C VAL A 173 14.00 18.41 18.35
N GLU A 174 13.65 18.37 17.07
CA GLU A 174 13.08 17.19 16.43
C GLU A 174 13.58 17.06 14.98
N TYR A 175 13.56 15.83 14.48
CA TYR A 175 13.92 15.53 13.10
C TYR A 175 12.66 15.32 12.27
N LYS A 176 12.60 16.01 11.13
CA LYS A 176 11.60 15.79 10.07
C LYS A 176 12.26 15.13 8.87
N ILE A 177 11.48 14.43 8.07
CA ILE A 177 11.95 13.83 6.83
C ILE A 177 11.50 14.70 5.67
N ALA A 178 12.45 15.18 4.88
CA ALA A 178 12.16 15.87 3.63
C ALA A 178 12.51 14.96 2.47
N THR A 179 11.60 14.79 1.52
CA THR A 179 11.91 14.17 0.23
C THR A 179 12.06 15.24 -0.83
N ILE A 180 13.03 15.05 -1.70
CA ILE A 180 13.35 15.96 -2.80
C ILE A 180 13.35 15.17 -4.09
N TYR A 181 12.52 15.61 -5.03
CA TYR A 181 12.48 15.12 -6.39
C TYR A 181 13.43 15.89 -7.28
N SER A 182 14.09 15.18 -8.19
CA SER A 182 14.74 15.82 -9.32
C SER A 182 14.19 15.27 -10.62
N ARG A 183 13.62 16.16 -11.45
CA ARG A 183 13.23 15.77 -12.80
C ARG A 183 14.45 15.58 -13.70
N ASP A 184 15.45 16.44 -13.55
CA ASP A 184 16.55 16.55 -14.49
C ASP A 184 17.87 16.08 -13.84
N ARG A 185 18.72 15.38 -14.59
CA ARG A 185 20.10 15.11 -14.17
C ARG A 185 20.99 16.35 -14.17
N GLY A 186 22.17 16.20 -13.56
CA GLY A 186 23.24 17.19 -13.56
C GLY A 186 23.24 18.08 -12.32
N ARG A 187 24.12 19.08 -12.32
CA ARG A 187 24.25 20.04 -11.21
C ARG A 187 23.28 21.20 -11.40
N LYS A 188 22.43 21.47 -10.40
CA LYS A 188 21.46 22.57 -10.42
C LYS A 188 21.33 23.20 -9.03
N THR A 189 21.16 24.52 -8.98
CA THR A 189 20.96 25.26 -7.74
C THR A 189 19.48 25.29 -7.37
N GLY A 190 19.14 24.69 -6.22
CA GLY A 190 17.81 24.66 -5.64
C GLY A 190 17.61 25.73 -4.55
N ARG A 191 16.34 26.06 -4.28
CA ARG A 191 15.93 26.98 -3.22
C ARG A 191 14.90 26.25 -2.35
N LEU A 192 15.11 26.20 -1.03
CA LEU A 192 14.23 25.50 -0.09
C LEU A 192 13.88 26.42 1.09
N GLY A 193 12.63 26.85 1.18
CA GLY A 193 12.09 27.55 2.34
C GLY A 193 11.53 26.58 3.37
N PHE A 194 11.58 26.95 4.64
CA PHE A 194 11.09 26.14 5.77
C PHE A 194 10.26 27.01 6.71
N GLY A 195 9.20 26.45 7.30
CA GLY A 195 8.36 27.19 8.24
C GLY A 195 7.29 26.32 8.89
N ALA A 196 6.61 26.89 9.88
CA ALA A 196 5.54 26.26 10.63
C ALA A 196 4.24 27.09 10.59
N GLY A 197 3.15 26.44 10.15
CA GLY A 197 1.83 27.04 10.05
C GLY A 197 1.65 28.05 8.91
N ILE A 198 0.53 28.77 8.95
CA ILE A 198 0.09 29.72 7.90
C ILE A 198 0.19 31.18 8.37
N LEU A 199 0.71 32.06 7.49
CA LEU A 199 1.04 33.46 7.78
C LEU A 199 -0.19 34.37 7.75
N GLN A 200 -1.14 34.09 6.86
CA GLN A 200 -2.43 34.77 6.76
C GLN A 200 -3.45 33.80 6.13
N ASP A 201 -4.70 33.82 6.59
CA ASP A 201 -5.84 33.15 5.97
C ASP A 201 -6.78 34.23 5.40
N ASN A 202 -6.73 34.47 4.09
CA ASN A 202 -7.45 35.55 3.42
C ASN A 202 -8.45 34.98 2.39
N PRO A 203 -9.72 35.41 2.37
CA PRO A 203 -10.72 34.93 1.40
C PRO A 203 -10.35 35.11 -0.08
N SER A 204 -9.44 36.04 -0.44
CA SER A 204 -9.07 36.34 -1.83
C SER A 204 -7.84 35.59 -2.34
N TRP A 205 -6.87 35.25 -1.48
CA TRP A 205 -5.62 34.57 -1.87
C TRP A 205 -5.39 33.24 -1.15
N GLY A 206 -6.28 32.86 -0.23
CA GLY A 206 -6.17 31.65 0.58
C GLY A 206 -5.10 31.72 1.67
N ALA A 207 -4.87 30.59 2.33
CA ALA A 207 -3.85 30.45 3.35
C ALA A 207 -2.44 30.38 2.75
N VAL A 208 -1.53 31.26 3.18
CA VAL A 208 -0.13 31.25 2.71
C VAL A 208 0.76 30.53 3.72
N SER A 209 1.42 29.45 3.27
CA SER A 209 2.44 28.75 4.05
C SER A 209 3.58 29.69 4.45
N ARG A 210 4.02 29.63 5.72
CA ARG A 210 5.22 30.38 6.14
C ARG A 210 6.48 29.93 5.41
N ALA A 211 6.56 28.66 5.01
CA ALA A 211 7.72 28.13 4.30
C ALA A 211 7.90 28.81 2.93
N SER A 212 6.83 29.28 2.27
CA SER A 212 6.91 29.87 0.93
C SER A 212 7.50 31.28 0.88
N VAL A 213 7.48 31.99 2.01
CA VAL A 213 8.01 33.36 2.13
C VAL A 213 9.19 33.47 3.12
N ALA A 214 9.60 32.36 3.73
CA ALA A 214 10.80 32.30 4.54
C ALA A 214 12.07 32.51 3.70
N ASN A 215 13.16 32.93 4.35
CA ASN A 215 14.46 33.01 3.70
C ASN A 215 14.89 31.61 3.27
N PRO A 216 15.03 31.35 1.95
CA PRO A 216 15.29 30.00 1.48
C PRO A 216 16.75 29.61 1.68
N LEU A 217 16.98 28.35 2.02
CA LEU A 217 18.26 27.69 1.82
C LEU A 217 18.53 27.59 0.31
N VAL A 218 19.60 28.21 -0.16
CA VAL A 218 20.04 28.12 -1.56
C VAL A 218 21.25 27.21 -1.64
N THR A 219 21.19 26.15 -2.43
CA THR A 219 22.29 25.18 -2.53
C THR A 219 22.31 24.40 -3.83
N ASP A 220 23.50 23.89 -4.20
CA ASP A 220 23.68 23.05 -5.37
C ASP A 220 23.35 21.59 -5.06
N PHE A 221 22.49 21.01 -5.88
CA PHE A 221 22.22 19.58 -5.94
C PHE A 221 22.94 18.96 -7.12
N VAL A 222 23.40 17.72 -6.95
CA VAL A 222 23.99 16.90 -8.02
C VAL A 222 23.05 15.73 -8.28
N SER A 223 22.26 15.82 -9.35
CA SER A 223 21.31 14.79 -9.75
C SER A 223 21.99 13.75 -10.64
N GLN A 224 22.04 12.50 -10.20
CA GLN A 224 22.62 11.38 -10.94
C GLN A 224 21.71 10.98 -12.10
N PRO A 225 22.25 10.58 -13.25
CA PRO A 225 21.44 10.07 -14.35
C PRO A 225 20.73 8.78 -13.96
N SER A 226 19.54 8.57 -14.52
CA SER A 226 18.81 7.31 -14.43
C SER A 226 18.42 6.83 -15.82
N ARG A 227 18.20 5.51 -15.96
CA ARG A 227 17.96 4.87 -17.25
C ARG A 227 16.90 3.78 -17.15
N ASP A 228 16.16 3.59 -18.22
CA ASP A 228 15.19 2.49 -18.32
C ASP A 228 15.92 1.18 -18.50
N ILE A 229 15.67 0.25 -17.58
CA ILE A 229 16.22 -1.09 -17.57
C ILE A 229 15.14 -2.03 -18.09
N GLN A 230 15.42 -2.69 -19.21
CA GLN A 230 14.49 -3.66 -19.79
C GLN A 230 14.38 -4.90 -18.91
N LEU A 231 13.14 -5.35 -18.71
CA LEU A 231 12.81 -6.54 -17.98
C LEU A 231 12.53 -7.69 -18.95
N GLN A 232 13.18 -8.83 -18.74
CA GLN A 232 12.82 -10.09 -19.35
C GLN A 232 12.34 -11.02 -18.23
N ILE A 233 11.04 -11.30 -18.20
CA ILE A 233 10.37 -12.04 -17.13
C ILE A 233 9.67 -13.25 -17.75
N LEU A 234 10.38 -14.38 -17.73
CA LEU A 234 9.87 -15.63 -18.27
C LEU A 234 9.35 -16.52 -17.14
N ASP A 235 8.23 -17.17 -17.38
CA ASP A 235 7.67 -18.18 -16.50
C ASP A 235 8.50 -19.49 -16.57
N ASP A 236 8.14 -20.51 -15.79
CA ASP A 236 8.85 -21.79 -15.74
C ASP A 236 8.85 -22.54 -17.10
N ASP A 237 7.77 -22.39 -17.85
CA ASP A 237 7.60 -22.85 -19.24
C ASP A 237 8.34 -22.00 -20.29
N GLY A 238 8.95 -20.88 -19.90
CA GLY A 238 9.69 -19.98 -20.79
C GLY A 238 8.83 -18.93 -21.50
N VAL A 239 7.54 -18.83 -21.18
CA VAL A 239 6.62 -17.83 -21.75
C VAL A 239 6.68 -16.53 -20.93
N GLY A 240 6.64 -15.39 -21.62
CA GLY A 240 6.60 -14.08 -20.97
C GLY A 240 5.39 -13.93 -20.05
N CYS A 241 5.59 -13.36 -18.86
CA CYS A 241 4.53 -13.20 -17.86
C CYS A 241 4.70 -11.94 -17.01
N MET A 242 3.70 -11.64 -16.20
CA MET A 242 3.77 -10.62 -15.16
C MET A 242 4.25 -11.21 -13.85
N ALA A 243 5.09 -10.47 -13.14
CA ALA A 243 5.58 -10.83 -11.82
C ALA A 243 5.70 -9.59 -10.93
N SER A 244 5.86 -9.83 -9.64
CA SER A 244 6.26 -8.79 -8.69
C SER A 244 7.78 -8.69 -8.61
N LEU A 245 8.29 -7.46 -8.47
CA LEU A 245 9.70 -7.15 -8.31
C LEU A 245 9.89 -6.25 -7.09
N MET A 246 10.77 -6.68 -6.17
CA MET A 246 11.32 -5.79 -5.14
C MET A 246 12.77 -5.51 -5.50
N ILE A 247 13.10 -4.24 -5.68
CA ILE A 247 14.44 -3.78 -6.11
C ILE A 247 15.00 -2.90 -5.02
N HIS A 248 16.20 -3.20 -4.54
CA HIS A 248 16.86 -2.37 -3.56
C HIS A 248 18.37 -2.26 -3.78
N ASP A 249 18.97 -1.16 -3.30
CA ASP A 249 20.42 -0.99 -3.29
C ASP A 249 21.07 -1.66 -2.06
N ALA A 250 22.38 -1.46 -1.90
CA ALA A 250 23.14 -1.97 -0.75
C ALA A 250 22.71 -1.38 0.60
N ASN A 251 22.10 -0.18 0.62
CA ASN A 251 21.54 0.44 1.81
C ASN A 251 20.06 0.04 2.03
N LYS A 252 19.51 -0.87 1.22
CA LYS A 252 18.11 -1.30 1.24
C LYS A 252 17.13 -0.17 0.88
N HIS A 253 17.57 0.85 0.15
CA HIS A 253 16.66 1.82 -0.45
C HIS A 253 15.84 1.12 -1.54
N ILE A 254 14.52 1.27 -1.53
CA ILE A 254 13.58 0.62 -2.45
C ILE A 254 13.38 1.46 -3.71
N TYR A 255 13.36 0.79 -4.87
CA TYR A 255 13.16 1.40 -6.18
C TYR A 255 11.96 0.78 -6.93
N PRO A 256 11.12 1.61 -7.58
CA PRO A 256 11.06 3.07 -7.47
C PRO A 256 10.67 3.50 -6.04
N PRO A 257 11.04 4.71 -5.58
CA PRO A 257 10.73 5.19 -4.24
C PRO A 257 9.22 5.14 -3.95
N GLN A 258 8.85 4.53 -2.82
CA GLN A 258 7.46 4.25 -2.46
C GLN A 258 6.57 5.49 -2.38
N VAL A 259 7.10 6.54 -1.77
CA VAL A 259 6.36 7.75 -1.37
C VAL A 259 5.68 8.53 -2.49
N MET A 260 5.99 8.20 -3.75
CA MET A 260 5.58 8.97 -4.93
C MET A 260 5.14 8.10 -6.09
N ARG A 261 4.89 6.82 -5.81
CA ARG A 261 4.34 5.91 -6.80
C ARG A 261 2.90 6.31 -7.12
N LEU A 262 2.58 6.24 -8.40
CA LEU A 262 1.21 6.35 -8.92
C LEU A 262 0.77 4.97 -9.37
N ALA A 263 -0.54 4.71 -9.27
CA ALA A 263 -1.12 3.49 -9.78
C ALA A 263 -0.64 3.24 -11.23
N PRO A 264 -0.12 2.04 -11.52
CA PRO A 264 -0.32 0.80 -10.76
C PRO A 264 0.71 0.51 -9.66
N ASP A 265 1.73 1.34 -9.48
CA ASP A 265 2.70 1.15 -8.41
C ASP A 265 2.13 1.73 -7.11
N LEU A 266 1.93 0.89 -6.09
CA LEU A 266 1.32 1.33 -4.85
C LEU A 266 2.38 1.76 -3.83
N ALA A 267 2.13 2.91 -3.18
CA ALA A 267 3.08 3.51 -2.25
C ALA A 267 3.30 2.65 -0.99
N PHE A 268 2.28 1.93 -0.52
CA PHE A 268 2.40 1.09 0.66
C PHE A 268 3.03 -0.29 0.40
N GLN A 269 3.34 -0.64 -0.86
CA GLN A 269 3.99 -1.90 -1.20
C GLN A 269 5.48 -1.70 -1.43
N PRO A 270 6.35 -2.60 -0.95
CA PRO A 270 7.78 -2.53 -1.29
C PRO A 270 8.04 -2.94 -2.75
N HIS A 271 7.25 -3.89 -3.27
CA HIS A 271 7.37 -4.37 -4.64
C HIS A 271 6.51 -3.55 -5.61
N ILE A 272 6.79 -3.72 -6.89
CA ILE A 272 5.99 -3.27 -8.03
C ILE A 272 5.63 -4.48 -8.89
N TYR A 273 4.64 -4.35 -9.77
CA TYR A 273 4.31 -5.39 -10.75
C TYR A 273 4.73 -4.96 -12.15
N ARG A 274 5.44 -5.84 -12.84
CA ARG A 274 5.85 -5.61 -14.24
C ARG A 274 5.66 -6.86 -15.08
N ALA A 275 5.30 -6.65 -16.33
CA ALA A 275 5.26 -7.65 -17.38
C ALA A 275 6.61 -7.80 -18.09
N ASP A 276 6.81 -8.97 -18.68
CA ASP A 276 7.88 -9.21 -19.67
C ASP A 276 7.90 -8.11 -20.74
N GLY A 277 9.08 -7.55 -21.02
CA GLY A 277 9.28 -6.47 -21.98
C GLY A 277 9.07 -5.05 -21.44
N GLU A 278 8.49 -4.89 -20.24
CA GLU A 278 8.39 -3.57 -19.59
C GLU A 278 9.74 -3.11 -19.03
N THR A 279 9.78 -1.90 -18.46
CA THR A 279 10.99 -1.28 -17.92
C THR A 279 10.85 -0.86 -16.46
N VAL A 280 12.00 -0.69 -15.81
CA VAL A 280 12.13 0.03 -14.54
C VAL A 280 13.25 1.06 -14.65
N ARG A 281 13.00 2.29 -14.20
CA ARG A 281 13.98 3.38 -14.21
C ARG A 281 14.89 3.27 -12.98
N LEU A 282 16.19 3.09 -13.19
CA LEU A 282 17.18 2.97 -12.11
C LEU A 282 18.37 3.92 -12.33
N PRO A 283 18.92 4.56 -11.27
CA PRO A 283 20.21 5.24 -11.36
C PRO A 283 21.37 4.26 -11.56
N ASP A 284 22.55 4.79 -11.86
CA ASP A 284 23.77 4.00 -11.91
C ASP A 284 24.09 3.47 -10.50
N GLY A 285 24.30 2.16 -10.38
CA GLY A 285 24.43 1.50 -9.09
C GLY A 285 24.38 -0.02 -9.17
N GLU A 286 24.52 -0.66 -8.02
CA GLU A 286 24.30 -2.09 -7.87
C GLU A 286 22.97 -2.32 -7.13
N TYR A 287 22.17 -3.23 -7.67
CA TYR A 287 20.83 -3.53 -7.16
C TYR A 287 20.66 -5.00 -6.91
N HIS A 288 19.98 -5.32 -5.82
CA HIS A 288 19.46 -6.64 -5.50
C HIS A 288 17.99 -6.68 -5.84
N ILE A 289 17.59 -7.71 -6.57
CA ILE A 289 16.25 -7.86 -7.13
C ILE A 289 15.67 -9.17 -6.63
N MET A 290 14.49 -9.11 -6.03
CA MET A 290 13.66 -10.27 -5.74
C MET A 290 12.48 -10.29 -6.69
N VAL A 291 12.29 -11.41 -7.38
CA VAL A 291 11.15 -11.61 -8.28
C VAL A 291 10.29 -12.78 -7.80
N ARG A 292 8.98 -12.58 -7.75
CA ARG A 292 7.99 -13.58 -7.31
C ARG A 292 6.74 -13.53 -8.18
N ARG A 293 6.06 -14.68 -8.31
CA ARG A 293 4.75 -14.79 -8.98
C ARG A 293 3.74 -15.59 -8.15
N GLY A 294 3.51 -15.17 -6.89
CA GLY A 294 2.71 -15.95 -5.93
C GLY A 294 3.50 -17.04 -5.17
N PRO A 295 2.85 -17.71 -4.18
CA PRO A 295 3.43 -18.69 -3.29
C PRO A 295 3.74 -20.03 -3.97
N GLU A 296 3.19 -20.32 -5.15
CA GLU A 296 3.47 -21.52 -5.97
C GLU A 296 4.85 -21.48 -6.65
N TYR A 297 5.53 -20.34 -6.54
CA TYR A 297 6.82 -20.06 -7.14
C TYR A 297 7.92 -19.89 -6.10
N LEU A 298 9.12 -20.35 -6.44
CA LEU A 298 10.32 -20.06 -5.69
C LEU A 298 10.77 -18.63 -5.98
N VAL A 299 11.08 -17.88 -4.93
CA VAL A 299 11.63 -16.52 -5.04
C VAL A 299 12.93 -16.55 -5.83
N GLN A 300 12.97 -15.80 -6.93
CA GLN A 300 14.20 -15.62 -7.71
C GLN A 300 14.95 -14.40 -7.19
N ARG A 301 16.27 -14.49 -7.12
CA ARG A 301 17.16 -13.41 -6.70
C ARG A 301 18.18 -13.13 -7.78
N ALA A 302 18.36 -11.86 -8.10
CA ALA A 302 19.38 -11.41 -9.04
C ALA A 302 20.10 -10.17 -8.49
N THR A 303 21.36 -10.01 -8.88
CA THR A 303 22.10 -8.76 -8.69
C THR A 303 22.40 -8.17 -10.05
N VAL A 304 22.08 -6.90 -10.23
CA VAL A 304 22.29 -6.18 -11.49
C VAL A 304 23.06 -4.92 -11.22
N ARG A 305 24.13 -4.71 -12.00
CA ARG A 305 24.88 -3.46 -12.00
C ARG A 305 24.40 -2.59 -13.16
N VAL A 306 23.79 -1.47 -12.83
CA VAL A 306 23.37 -0.45 -13.78
C VAL A 306 24.53 0.50 -14.02
N SER A 307 24.94 0.64 -15.27
CA SER A 307 25.97 1.56 -15.73
C SER A 307 25.70 1.94 -17.19
N ALA A 308 26.56 2.73 -17.83
CA ALA A 308 26.42 3.27 -19.20
C ALA A 308 25.95 2.28 -20.29
N SER A 309 26.10 0.96 -20.10
CA SER A 309 25.71 -0.13 -21.03
C SER A 309 24.25 -0.59 -20.91
N ASP A 310 23.80 -1.42 -21.87
CA ASP A 310 22.49 -2.10 -21.96
C ASP A 310 22.23 -3.09 -20.81
N ALA A 311 22.08 -2.55 -19.59
CA ALA A 311 21.68 -3.34 -18.45
C ALA A 311 20.25 -3.85 -18.66
N ARG A 312 20.08 -5.16 -18.50
CA ARG A 312 18.80 -5.87 -18.56
C ARG A 312 18.63 -6.70 -17.29
N ILE A 313 17.40 -6.77 -16.79
CA ILE A 313 17.05 -7.69 -15.70
C ILE A 313 16.35 -8.88 -16.35
N ALA A 314 17.08 -9.99 -16.49
CA ALA A 314 16.54 -11.22 -17.02
C ALA A 314 16.31 -12.23 -15.89
N VAL A 315 15.07 -12.69 -15.75
CA VAL A 315 14.66 -13.65 -14.74
C VAL A 315 13.80 -14.73 -15.38
N ARG A 316 14.12 -15.98 -15.06
CA ARG A 316 13.25 -17.12 -15.32
C ARG A 316 12.70 -17.63 -14.00
N LEU A 317 11.39 -17.58 -13.85
CA LEU A 317 10.69 -18.07 -12.67
C LEU A 317 10.77 -19.60 -12.59
N LYS A 318 10.62 -20.12 -11.37
CA LYS A 318 10.58 -21.56 -11.12
C LYS A 318 9.41 -21.89 -10.21
N ARG A 319 8.44 -22.65 -10.73
CA ARG A 319 7.39 -23.26 -9.93
C ARG A 319 7.98 -24.39 -9.09
N TRP A 320 7.54 -24.52 -7.85
CA TRP A 320 7.73 -25.77 -7.09
C TRP A 320 6.47 -26.64 -7.15
N ILE A 321 5.32 -26.06 -7.50
CA ILE A 321 4.08 -26.76 -7.81
C ILE A 321 3.28 -26.01 -8.89
N ASP A 322 2.49 -26.76 -9.66
CA ASP A 322 1.52 -26.22 -10.61
C ASP A 322 0.16 -26.92 -10.43
N PRO A 323 -0.69 -26.42 -9.52
CA PRO A 323 -2.00 -27.01 -9.24
C PRO A 323 -2.91 -27.10 -10.47
N ALA A 324 -2.73 -26.22 -11.46
CA ALA A 324 -3.52 -26.17 -12.68
C ALA A 324 -3.32 -27.42 -13.56
N LYS A 325 -2.16 -28.10 -13.47
CA LYS A 325 -1.94 -29.41 -14.14
C LYS A 325 -2.87 -30.50 -13.63
N TRP A 326 -3.42 -30.32 -12.44
CA TRP A 326 -4.45 -31.19 -11.88
C TRP A 326 -5.80 -30.48 -11.82
N GLY A 327 -6.04 -29.45 -12.64
CA GLY A 327 -7.33 -28.76 -12.71
C GLY A 327 -7.71 -27.98 -11.45
N TRP A 328 -6.76 -27.65 -10.58
CA TRP A 328 -7.00 -26.78 -9.41
C TRP A 328 -6.62 -25.34 -9.75
N TYR A 329 -7.58 -24.43 -9.68
CA TYR A 329 -7.41 -23.03 -10.07
C TYR A 329 -7.61 -22.11 -8.87
N SER A 330 -6.57 -21.33 -8.58
CA SER A 330 -6.51 -20.41 -7.44
C SER A 330 -7.39 -19.18 -7.66
N GLY A 331 -8.00 -18.71 -6.57
CA GLY A 331 -8.62 -17.41 -6.49
C GLY A 331 -8.48 -16.82 -5.09
N ASP A 332 -8.57 -15.50 -5.01
CA ASP A 332 -8.72 -14.77 -3.76
C ASP A 332 -10.13 -14.21 -3.70
N THR A 333 -10.90 -14.62 -2.69
CA THR A 333 -12.32 -14.29 -2.56
C THR A 333 -12.56 -12.93 -1.91
N HIS A 334 -11.51 -12.21 -1.49
CA HIS A 334 -11.66 -10.94 -0.78
C HIS A 334 -10.52 -9.97 -1.04
N LEU A 335 -10.76 -9.04 -1.97
CA LEU A 335 -9.84 -7.96 -2.32
C LEU A 335 -10.57 -6.62 -2.28
N HIS A 336 -9.86 -5.55 -1.97
CA HIS A 336 -10.37 -4.19 -2.08
C HIS A 336 -9.55 -3.36 -3.04
N ALA A 337 -10.24 -2.54 -3.83
CA ALA A 337 -9.63 -1.55 -4.71
C ALA A 337 -9.68 -0.11 -4.13
N ALA A 338 -10.32 0.09 -2.97
CA ALA A 338 -10.36 1.38 -2.29
C ALA A 338 -10.41 1.18 -0.77
N GLY A 339 -10.05 2.23 -0.04
CA GLY A 339 -9.97 2.25 1.41
C GLY A 339 -8.85 1.38 2.03
N CYS A 340 -8.81 1.33 3.36
CA CYS A 340 -7.73 0.73 4.14
C CYS A 340 -6.36 1.38 3.87
N ALA A 341 -5.47 0.67 3.16
CA ALA A 341 -4.20 1.22 2.67
C ALA A 341 -4.33 1.87 1.28
N HIS A 342 -5.39 1.53 0.53
CA HIS A 342 -5.78 2.30 -0.64
C HIS A 342 -6.44 3.61 -0.21
N TYR A 343 -6.63 4.50 -1.18
CA TYR A 343 -7.21 5.82 -0.94
C TYR A 343 -8.62 5.71 -0.33
N MET A 344 -8.92 6.58 0.64
CA MET A 344 -10.12 6.53 1.50
C MET A 344 -11.23 7.51 1.07
N LEU A 345 -11.08 8.23 -0.05
CA LEU A 345 -12.04 9.25 -0.49
C LEU A 345 -12.90 8.72 -1.66
N PRO A 346 -14.17 9.14 -1.79
CA PRO A 346 -15.06 8.77 -2.91
C PRO A 346 -14.57 9.15 -4.31
N THR A 347 -13.40 9.76 -4.44
CA THR A 347 -12.77 10.11 -5.72
C THR A 347 -11.50 9.33 -5.98
N GLU A 348 -11.12 8.44 -5.06
CA GLU A 348 -9.83 7.78 -5.08
C GLU A 348 -9.96 6.30 -4.65
N GLY A 349 -9.23 5.47 -5.37
CA GLY A 349 -9.14 4.02 -5.33
C GLY A 349 -8.30 3.61 -6.54
N VAL A 350 -8.12 2.32 -6.79
CA VAL A 350 -7.48 1.84 -8.02
C VAL A 350 -8.52 1.30 -8.99
N ALA A 351 -8.23 1.42 -10.27
CA ALA A 351 -9.04 0.93 -11.36
C ALA A 351 -8.79 -0.57 -11.62
N PRO A 352 -9.68 -1.26 -12.35
CA PRO A 352 -9.47 -2.65 -12.75
C PRO A 352 -8.12 -2.90 -13.44
N GLU A 353 -7.62 -1.92 -14.20
CA GLU A 353 -6.35 -1.96 -14.93
C GLU A 353 -5.12 -2.07 -14.00
N THR A 354 -5.21 -1.54 -12.78
CA THR A 354 -4.20 -1.73 -11.74
C THR A 354 -4.40 -3.05 -11.02
N MET A 355 -5.63 -3.35 -10.58
CA MET A 355 -5.88 -4.55 -9.79
C MET A 355 -5.54 -5.82 -10.57
N ILE A 356 -5.82 -5.88 -11.88
CA ILE A 356 -5.51 -7.04 -12.71
C ILE A 356 -4.01 -7.33 -12.76
N ARG A 357 -3.15 -6.30 -12.64
CA ARG A 357 -1.70 -6.50 -12.56
C ARG A 357 -1.32 -7.32 -11.34
N HIS A 358 -1.97 -7.05 -10.21
CA HIS A 358 -1.66 -7.72 -8.96
C HIS A 358 -2.10 -9.19 -9.04
N ILE A 359 -3.27 -9.47 -9.63
CA ILE A 359 -3.77 -10.84 -9.84
C ILE A 359 -2.84 -11.64 -10.75
N ARG A 360 -2.43 -11.06 -11.89
CA ARG A 360 -1.49 -11.70 -12.83
C ARG A 360 -0.11 -11.90 -12.20
N GLY A 361 0.36 -10.90 -11.46
CA GLY A 361 1.64 -10.88 -10.76
C GLY A 361 1.73 -11.82 -9.57
N GLU A 362 0.60 -12.29 -9.02
CA GLU A 362 0.55 -13.29 -7.93
C GLU A 362 0.03 -14.68 -8.41
N ALA A 363 -0.04 -14.87 -9.74
CA ALA A 363 -0.52 -16.08 -10.41
C ALA A 363 -1.90 -16.57 -9.92
N LEU A 364 -2.82 -15.66 -9.66
CA LEU A 364 -4.20 -15.98 -9.34
C LEU A 364 -5.02 -16.15 -10.62
N SER A 365 -5.97 -17.09 -10.61
CA SER A 365 -6.93 -17.24 -11.72
C SER A 365 -8.12 -16.31 -11.55
N VAL A 366 -8.60 -16.12 -10.31
CA VAL A 366 -9.73 -15.23 -9.98
C VAL A 366 -9.31 -14.25 -8.87
N GLY A 367 -9.59 -12.96 -9.06
CA GLY A 367 -9.56 -11.97 -7.99
C GLY A 367 -10.96 -11.40 -7.76
N GLU A 368 -11.52 -11.62 -6.58
CA GLU A 368 -12.83 -11.10 -6.20
C GLU A 368 -12.67 -9.75 -5.50
N VAL A 369 -12.98 -8.67 -6.22
CA VAL A 369 -12.86 -7.29 -5.77
C VAL A 369 -14.17 -6.84 -5.14
N LEU A 370 -14.18 -6.77 -3.83
CA LEU A 370 -15.35 -6.42 -3.05
C LEU A 370 -15.41 -4.91 -2.81
N THR A 371 -16.43 -4.29 -3.38
CA THR A 371 -16.81 -2.92 -3.02
C THR A 371 -17.30 -2.92 -1.58
N TRP A 372 -16.92 -1.93 -0.77
CA TRP A 372 -17.33 -1.79 0.63
C TRP A 372 -17.59 -0.32 0.97
N ALA A 373 -18.11 -0.01 2.16
CA ALA A 373 -18.57 1.35 2.49
C ALA A 373 -17.50 2.44 2.24
N GLY A 374 -16.23 2.17 2.58
CA GLY A 374 -15.13 3.12 2.43
C GLY A 374 -14.84 3.59 0.99
N GLY A 375 -15.32 2.87 -0.02
CA GLY A 375 -15.17 3.23 -1.44
C GLY A 375 -16.44 3.11 -2.27
N TYR A 376 -17.59 2.85 -1.63
CA TYR A 376 -18.83 2.40 -2.28
C TYR A 376 -19.27 3.32 -3.42
N SER A 377 -19.31 4.62 -3.15
CA SER A 377 -19.80 5.63 -4.11
C SER A 377 -19.05 5.63 -5.44
N TYR A 378 -17.75 5.35 -5.42
CA TYR A 378 -16.89 5.32 -6.61
C TYR A 378 -16.77 3.92 -7.19
N GLN A 379 -16.37 2.95 -6.39
CA GLN A 379 -16.00 1.60 -6.87
C GLN A 379 -17.20 0.85 -7.46
N LYS A 380 -18.44 1.17 -7.05
CA LYS A 380 -19.65 0.59 -7.63
C LYS A 380 -19.77 0.76 -9.15
N GLN A 381 -19.09 1.75 -9.75
CA GLN A 381 -19.11 1.96 -11.20
C GLN A 381 -18.41 0.82 -11.97
N PHE A 382 -17.52 0.06 -11.32
CA PHE A 382 -16.81 -1.07 -11.93
C PHE A 382 -17.61 -2.38 -11.84
N PHE A 383 -18.71 -2.38 -11.08
CA PHE A 383 -19.64 -3.51 -11.05
C PHE A 383 -20.44 -3.59 -12.36
N SER A 384 -20.41 -4.76 -13.00
CA SER A 384 -21.16 -5.04 -14.23
C SER A 384 -22.04 -6.29 -14.14
N GLY A 385 -22.01 -7.02 -13.03
CA GLY A 385 -22.58 -8.37 -12.95
C GLY A 385 -21.75 -9.46 -13.63
N ALA A 386 -20.68 -9.12 -14.38
CA ALA A 386 -19.80 -10.07 -15.06
C ALA A 386 -18.34 -10.02 -14.57
N ALA A 387 -17.58 -11.09 -14.81
CA ALA A 387 -16.12 -11.10 -14.67
C ALA A 387 -15.42 -10.47 -15.89
N ILE A 388 -14.28 -9.83 -15.65
CA ILE A 388 -13.49 -9.09 -16.66
C ILE A 388 -12.01 -9.43 -16.56
N SER A 389 -11.29 -9.39 -17.69
CA SER A 389 -9.81 -9.42 -17.70
C SER A 389 -9.29 -8.22 -18.50
N PRO A 390 -9.26 -7.02 -17.89
CA PRO A 390 -8.89 -5.81 -18.60
C PRO A 390 -7.41 -5.83 -19.01
N GLU A 391 -7.05 -4.97 -19.98
CA GLU A 391 -5.65 -4.69 -20.26
C GLU A 391 -4.99 -4.03 -19.04
N ALA A 392 -3.77 -4.42 -18.72
CA ALA A 392 -3.02 -3.83 -17.62
C ALA A 392 -2.48 -2.44 -18.03
N ARG A 393 -3.28 -1.39 -17.96
CA ARG A 393 -2.89 -0.01 -18.36
C ARG A 393 -2.48 0.86 -17.17
N LEU A 394 -1.87 2.02 -17.46
CA LEU A 394 -1.59 3.05 -16.46
C LEU A 394 -2.88 3.84 -16.18
N GLU A 395 -3.17 4.15 -14.92
CA GLU A 395 -4.34 4.97 -14.57
C GLU A 395 -4.15 6.45 -14.88
N HIS A 396 -2.90 6.92 -14.79
CA HIS A 396 -2.56 8.33 -14.96
C HIS A 396 -1.43 8.53 -15.98
N PRO A 397 -1.60 8.12 -17.25
CA PRO A 397 -0.53 8.15 -18.24
C PRO A 397 0.00 9.56 -18.52
N GLN A 398 -0.84 10.59 -18.47
CA GLN A 398 -0.42 11.98 -18.69
C GLN A 398 0.44 12.51 -17.53
N LEU A 399 0.07 12.18 -16.28
CA LEU A 399 0.86 12.57 -15.10
C LEU A 399 2.20 11.83 -15.07
N GLN A 400 2.20 10.54 -15.40
CA GLN A 400 3.44 9.76 -15.50
C GLN A 400 4.36 10.27 -16.62
N ALA A 401 3.80 10.62 -17.79
CA ALA A 401 4.57 11.23 -18.87
C ALA A 401 5.13 12.62 -18.51
N ALA A 402 4.32 13.49 -17.88
CA ALA A 402 4.77 14.82 -17.43
C ALA A 402 5.87 14.70 -16.37
N ASN A 403 5.77 13.68 -15.51
CA ASN A 403 6.79 13.30 -14.53
C ASN A 403 7.83 12.34 -15.13
N ASN A 404 8.00 12.30 -16.46
CA ASN A 404 9.00 11.56 -17.24
C ASN A 404 9.31 10.14 -16.70
N ALA A 405 8.23 9.47 -16.30
CA ALA A 405 8.12 8.06 -15.89
C ALA A 405 7.34 7.30 -16.98
N ASP A 406 7.81 7.40 -18.22
CA ASP A 406 7.14 7.05 -19.47
C ASP A 406 7.27 5.57 -19.88
N TRP A 407 7.30 4.66 -18.89
CA TRP A 407 7.32 3.23 -19.18
C TRP A 407 5.98 2.79 -19.79
N LYS A 408 6.06 1.81 -20.70
CA LYS A 408 4.90 1.36 -21.47
C LYS A 408 4.43 0.00 -20.97
N PRO A 409 3.15 -0.12 -20.58
CA PRO A 409 2.58 -1.41 -20.34
C PRO A 409 2.70 -2.37 -21.53
N MET A 410 3.04 -3.63 -21.24
CA MET A 410 3.14 -4.67 -22.28
C MET A 410 2.18 -5.81 -21.98
N PRO A 411 1.40 -6.27 -22.98
CA PRO A 411 0.61 -7.48 -22.82
C PRO A 411 1.53 -8.70 -22.76
N THR A 412 1.09 -9.73 -22.04
CA THR A 412 1.79 -11.02 -22.01
C THR A 412 0.91 -12.15 -22.51
N PRO A 413 1.48 -13.24 -23.07
CA PRO A 413 0.68 -14.40 -23.45
C PRO A 413 -0.13 -15.01 -22.29
N LYS A 414 0.28 -14.77 -21.03
CA LYS A 414 -0.39 -15.29 -19.82
C LYS A 414 -1.47 -14.37 -19.26
N ASP A 415 -1.74 -13.23 -19.88
CA ASP A 415 -2.71 -12.24 -19.35
C ASP A 415 -4.13 -12.80 -19.19
N ARG A 416 -4.51 -13.72 -20.06
CA ARG A 416 -5.82 -14.40 -20.05
C ARG A 416 -5.94 -15.48 -18.97
N GLU A 417 -4.87 -15.78 -18.22
CA GLU A 417 -4.94 -16.77 -17.14
C GLU A 417 -5.66 -16.26 -15.89
N SER A 418 -5.90 -14.94 -15.81
CA SER A 418 -6.39 -14.20 -14.66
C SER A 418 -7.58 -13.32 -15.02
N MET A 419 -8.54 -13.20 -14.11
CA MET A 419 -9.68 -12.30 -14.22
C MET A 419 -10.01 -11.62 -12.89
N LEU A 420 -10.78 -10.55 -12.96
CA LEU A 420 -11.40 -9.86 -11.85
C LEU A 420 -12.91 -10.07 -11.89
N ARG A 421 -13.53 -10.20 -10.72
CA ARG A 421 -14.95 -9.98 -10.53
C ARG A 421 -15.11 -8.84 -9.53
N TYR A 422 -16.05 -7.94 -9.77
CA TYR A 422 -16.43 -6.93 -8.80
C TYR A 422 -17.76 -7.36 -8.18
N ASP A 423 -17.80 -7.45 -6.86
CA ASP A 423 -19.00 -7.70 -6.06
C ASP A 423 -18.93 -6.86 -4.75
N LEU A 424 -19.42 -7.35 -3.61
CA LEU A 424 -19.68 -6.55 -2.42
C LEU A 424 -19.21 -7.22 -1.12
N GLU A 425 -18.55 -6.44 -0.27
CA GLU A 425 -18.36 -6.76 1.15
C GLU A 425 -19.29 -5.86 1.99
N ILE A 426 -20.06 -6.47 2.89
CA ILE A 426 -20.84 -5.75 3.89
C ILE A 426 -19.92 -5.40 5.06
N SER A 427 -19.21 -4.29 4.91
CA SER A 427 -18.25 -3.71 5.84
C SER A 427 -18.39 -2.20 5.88
N GLY A 428 -18.50 -1.63 7.08
CA GLY A 428 -18.83 -0.22 7.28
C GLY A 428 -20.29 0.16 6.94
N PHE A 429 -21.12 -0.80 6.56
CA PHE A 429 -22.58 -0.66 6.47
C PHE A 429 -23.22 -0.70 7.86
N PRO A 430 -24.49 -0.29 8.04
CA PRO A 430 -25.19 -0.35 9.32
C PRO A 430 -25.14 -1.73 10.02
N SER A 431 -25.08 -2.83 9.26
CA SER A 431 -24.96 -4.18 9.81
C SER A 431 -23.54 -4.63 10.17
N SER A 432 -22.50 -3.82 9.96
CA SER A 432 -21.08 -4.20 10.11
C SER A 432 -20.73 -4.85 11.47
N LEU A 433 -21.37 -4.41 12.57
CA LEU A 433 -21.16 -5.00 13.90
C LEU A 433 -21.75 -6.41 14.06
N SER A 434 -22.69 -6.78 13.20
CA SER A 434 -23.24 -8.15 13.12
C SER A 434 -22.28 -9.13 12.45
N GLY A 435 -21.18 -8.61 11.90
CA GLY A 435 -20.21 -9.35 11.15
C GLY A 435 -20.09 -8.87 9.72
N HIS A 436 -18.93 -9.11 9.11
CA HIS A 436 -18.74 -8.77 7.71
C HIS A 436 -19.13 -9.93 6.80
N LEU A 437 -19.82 -9.59 5.71
CA LEU A 437 -20.25 -10.55 4.70
C LEU A 437 -19.48 -10.35 3.39
N ILE A 438 -19.05 -11.45 2.79
CA ILE A 438 -18.69 -11.51 1.37
C ILE A 438 -19.94 -11.94 0.61
N LEU A 439 -20.28 -11.18 -0.43
CA LEU A 439 -21.35 -11.51 -1.37
C LEU A 439 -20.71 -11.66 -2.75
N MET A 440 -20.80 -12.85 -3.35
CA MET A 440 -20.19 -13.18 -4.64
C MET A 440 -21.23 -13.56 -5.67
N ARG A 441 -20.99 -13.24 -6.94
CA ARG A 441 -21.92 -13.48 -8.06
C ARG A 441 -23.24 -12.72 -7.90
N LEU A 442 -23.16 -11.46 -7.44
CA LEU A 442 -24.32 -10.57 -7.42
C LEU A 442 -24.73 -10.20 -8.86
N LYS A 443 -26.02 -9.92 -9.06
CA LYS A 443 -26.56 -9.34 -10.30
C LYS A 443 -26.83 -7.86 -10.14
N GLU A 444 -27.23 -7.47 -8.93
CA GLU A 444 -27.47 -6.09 -8.49
C GLU A 444 -26.61 -5.82 -7.26
N LEU A 445 -25.85 -4.73 -7.28
CA LEU A 445 -24.95 -4.37 -6.19
C LEU A 445 -25.66 -3.64 -5.04
N SER A 446 -26.75 -2.90 -5.33
CA SER A 446 -27.42 -2.04 -4.35
C SER A 446 -28.64 -2.71 -3.72
N TYR A 447 -28.74 -2.65 -2.40
CA TYR A 447 -29.90 -3.15 -1.68
C TYR A 447 -31.17 -2.35 -2.06
N PRO A 448 -32.34 -3.00 -2.28
CA PRO A 448 -33.54 -2.33 -2.79
C PRO A 448 -34.00 -1.19 -1.87
N GLY A 449 -34.33 -0.04 -2.47
CA GLY A 449 -34.85 1.12 -1.75
C GLY A 449 -33.80 1.94 -1.00
N THR A 450 -32.52 1.66 -1.17
CA THR A 450 -31.42 2.44 -0.57
C THR A 450 -30.92 3.53 -1.51
N HIS A 451 -30.61 4.70 -0.95
CA HIS A 451 -30.03 5.83 -1.66
C HIS A 451 -28.60 6.14 -1.19
N ALA A 452 -28.29 5.78 0.05
CA ALA A 452 -26.97 5.87 0.67
C ALA A 452 -26.63 4.59 1.45
N VAL A 453 -25.39 4.49 1.94
CA VAL A 453 -24.92 3.32 2.71
C VAL A 453 -25.72 3.18 4.02
N GLU A 454 -26.14 4.29 4.61
CA GLU A 454 -26.87 4.39 5.86
C GLU A 454 -28.30 3.82 5.77
N ASP A 455 -28.86 3.72 4.57
CA ASP A 455 -30.21 3.18 4.36
C ASP A 455 -30.24 1.64 4.40
N TRP A 456 -29.07 0.99 4.41
CA TRP A 456 -28.98 -0.47 4.41
C TRP A 456 -29.47 -1.08 5.72
N PRO A 457 -29.92 -2.35 5.73
CA PRO A 457 -30.35 -3.04 6.94
C PRO A 457 -29.29 -2.98 8.07
N SER A 458 -29.74 -2.89 9.32
CA SER A 458 -28.88 -2.78 10.50
C SER A 458 -28.37 -4.12 11.06
N TRP A 459 -28.72 -5.24 10.43
CA TRP A 459 -28.21 -6.59 10.73
C TRP A 459 -28.12 -7.43 9.45
N ASN A 460 -27.42 -8.56 9.48
CA ASN A 460 -26.94 -9.23 8.26
C ASN A 460 -27.98 -10.10 7.55
N LEU A 461 -28.93 -10.69 8.29
CA LEU A 461 -29.86 -11.67 7.73
C LEU A 461 -30.69 -11.18 6.52
N PRO A 462 -31.25 -9.95 6.49
CA PRO A 462 -31.99 -9.43 5.33
C PRO A 462 -31.09 -9.26 4.12
N VAL A 463 -29.85 -8.80 4.33
CA VAL A 463 -28.84 -8.62 3.27
C VAL A 463 -28.43 -9.97 2.69
N ALA A 464 -28.16 -10.95 3.54
CA ALA A 464 -27.84 -12.31 3.14
C ALA A 464 -28.97 -12.94 2.30
N LYS A 465 -30.23 -12.84 2.76
CA LYS A 465 -31.40 -13.34 2.01
C LYS A 465 -31.58 -12.64 0.66
N TRP A 466 -31.37 -11.32 0.62
CA TRP A 466 -31.41 -10.56 -0.63
C TRP A 466 -30.35 -11.03 -1.62
N ALA A 467 -29.11 -11.24 -1.17
CA ALA A 467 -28.04 -11.77 -2.01
C ALA A 467 -28.36 -13.19 -2.50
N LYS A 468 -28.81 -14.09 -1.62
CA LYS A 468 -29.23 -15.46 -1.99
C LYS A 468 -30.34 -15.46 -3.03
N ALA A 469 -31.30 -14.53 -2.96
CA ALA A 469 -32.38 -14.41 -3.95
C ALA A 469 -31.86 -14.08 -5.37
N GLN A 470 -30.65 -13.57 -5.50
CA GLN A 470 -30.00 -13.34 -6.79
C GLN A 470 -29.23 -14.56 -7.33
N GLY A 471 -29.02 -15.58 -6.50
CA GLY A 471 -28.11 -16.71 -6.78
C GLY A 471 -26.67 -16.49 -6.32
N ALA A 472 -26.43 -15.47 -5.49
CA ALA A 472 -25.12 -15.18 -4.94
C ALA A 472 -24.70 -16.22 -3.89
N LEU A 473 -23.38 -16.40 -3.75
CA LEU A 473 -22.81 -17.05 -2.56
C LEU A 473 -22.63 -15.99 -1.46
N VAL A 474 -22.99 -16.36 -0.24
CA VAL A 474 -22.90 -15.50 0.94
C VAL A 474 -22.01 -16.16 1.98
N GLY A 475 -21.01 -15.44 2.47
CA GLY A 475 -20.14 -15.97 3.52
C GLY A 475 -19.72 -14.92 4.52
N TYR A 476 -19.35 -15.36 5.72
CA TYR A 476 -18.72 -14.48 6.69
C TYR A 476 -17.20 -14.51 6.50
N THR A 477 -16.58 -13.36 6.55
CA THR A 477 -15.15 -13.19 6.27
C THR A 477 -14.33 -13.09 7.55
N HIS A 478 -13.04 -13.29 7.35
CA HIS A 478 -11.96 -13.05 8.28
C HIS A 478 -12.29 -13.66 9.63
N CYS A 479 -12.52 -14.97 9.74
CA CYS A 479 -13.19 -15.55 10.91
C CYS A 479 -12.46 -15.42 12.27
N SER A 480 -11.21 -14.96 12.33
CA SER A 480 -10.37 -14.97 13.55
C SER A 480 -10.51 -13.78 14.51
N LEU A 481 -10.67 -12.51 14.10
CA LEU A 481 -10.77 -11.41 15.08
C LEU A 481 -12.02 -11.54 15.96
N GLY A 482 -11.84 -11.24 17.24
CA GLY A 482 -12.88 -11.45 18.25
C GLY A 482 -13.15 -12.91 18.59
N MET A 483 -12.46 -13.86 17.96
CA MET A 483 -12.64 -15.32 18.12
C MET A 483 -11.45 -16.02 18.79
N ILE A 484 -10.41 -15.27 19.19
CA ILE A 484 -9.19 -15.84 19.80
C ILE A 484 -9.45 -16.22 21.27
N VAL A 485 -8.99 -17.41 21.65
CA VAL A 485 -9.09 -17.99 22.99
C VAL A 485 -7.73 -18.49 23.48
N GLY A 486 -7.65 -19.00 24.71
CA GLY A 486 -6.38 -19.36 25.36
C GLY A 486 -5.73 -20.66 24.86
N THR A 487 -6.29 -21.30 23.83
CA THR A 487 -5.89 -22.63 23.35
C THR A 487 -5.93 -22.74 21.82
N ASN A 488 -5.10 -23.64 21.29
CA ASN A 488 -5.09 -24.01 19.86
C ASN A 488 -5.73 -25.38 19.60
N ALA A 489 -6.34 -26.01 20.61
CA ALA A 489 -7.05 -27.28 20.43
C ALA A 489 -8.28 -27.10 19.52
N LEU A 490 -8.59 -28.12 18.72
CA LEU A 490 -9.70 -28.09 17.76
C LEU A 490 -10.52 -29.38 17.81
N PRO A 491 -11.87 -29.30 17.87
CA PRO A 491 -12.61 -28.13 18.34
C PRO A 491 -12.30 -27.86 19.83
N ASN A 492 -12.42 -26.62 20.27
CA ASN A 492 -12.41 -26.25 21.68
C ASN A 492 -13.70 -25.50 22.06
N TYR A 493 -14.10 -25.56 23.32
CA TYR A 493 -15.36 -25.01 23.82
C TYR A 493 -15.18 -23.74 24.66
N GLU A 494 -14.00 -23.10 24.58
CA GLU A 494 -13.81 -21.79 25.17
C GLU A 494 -14.66 -20.78 24.39
N ILE A 495 -15.52 -20.04 25.09
CA ILE A 495 -16.38 -19.04 24.47
C ILE A 495 -15.53 -17.79 24.20
N PRO A 496 -15.34 -17.39 22.93
CA PRO A 496 -14.59 -16.19 22.62
C PRO A 496 -15.40 -14.94 22.97
N THR A 497 -14.75 -13.77 22.91
CA THR A 497 -15.36 -12.50 23.32
C THR A 497 -16.39 -11.94 22.34
N PHE A 498 -16.37 -12.34 21.06
CA PHE A 498 -17.22 -11.78 20.00
C PHE A 498 -17.19 -10.23 19.96
N ASN A 499 -16.06 -9.63 20.34
CA ASN A 499 -15.90 -8.18 20.51
C ASN A 499 -15.31 -7.50 19.28
N SER A 500 -15.52 -8.08 18.11
CA SER A 500 -15.02 -7.59 16.83
C SER A 500 -16.05 -7.83 15.72
N ILE A 501 -15.68 -7.50 14.49
CA ILE A 501 -16.55 -7.33 13.31
C ILE A 501 -16.82 -8.64 12.52
N ARG A 502 -16.81 -9.81 13.17
CA ARG A 502 -16.65 -11.13 12.48
C ARG A 502 -17.86 -12.03 12.56
N THR A 503 -17.71 -13.33 12.74
CA THR A 503 -18.77 -14.36 12.58
C THR A 503 -19.92 -14.29 13.60
N ASN A 504 -20.23 -13.10 14.15
CA ASN A 504 -21.17 -12.85 15.24
C ASN A 504 -22.58 -13.36 14.88
N GLU A 505 -23.10 -13.01 13.70
CA GLU A 505 -24.39 -13.51 13.21
C GLU A 505 -24.29 -14.73 12.29
N ALA A 506 -23.12 -15.37 12.15
CA ALA A 506 -22.94 -16.51 11.26
C ALA A 506 -23.89 -17.66 11.62
N ILE A 507 -24.03 -17.99 12.91
CA ILE A 507 -24.96 -19.04 13.37
C ILE A 507 -26.42 -18.74 13.01
N VAL A 508 -26.83 -17.47 13.06
CA VAL A 508 -28.18 -17.05 12.68
C VAL A 508 -28.36 -17.22 11.17
N GLY A 509 -27.42 -16.73 10.37
CA GLY A 509 -27.49 -16.84 8.90
C GLY A 509 -27.50 -18.30 8.42
N VAL A 510 -26.68 -19.14 9.03
CA VAL A 510 -26.58 -20.58 8.72
C VAL A 510 -27.88 -21.32 9.04
N THR A 511 -28.50 -21.07 10.20
CA THR A 511 -29.78 -21.72 10.57
C THR A 511 -30.93 -21.36 9.62
N HIS A 512 -30.82 -20.24 8.90
CA HIS A 512 -31.77 -19.80 7.89
C HIS A 512 -31.42 -20.23 6.46
N GLY A 513 -30.35 -20.99 6.24
CA GLY A 513 -29.87 -21.35 4.90
C GLY A 513 -29.44 -20.14 4.07
N ALA A 514 -29.03 -19.05 4.74
CA ALA A 514 -28.66 -17.79 4.10
C ALA A 514 -27.14 -17.58 4.00
N VAL A 515 -26.34 -18.54 4.48
CA VAL A 515 -24.87 -18.50 4.51
C VAL A 515 -24.34 -19.82 3.98
N ASP A 516 -23.42 -19.73 3.03
CA ASP A 516 -22.84 -20.86 2.29
C ASP A 516 -21.42 -21.19 2.76
N PHE A 517 -20.67 -20.18 3.22
CA PHE A 517 -19.27 -20.36 3.60
C PHE A 517 -18.81 -19.46 4.75
N LEU A 518 -17.69 -19.85 5.34
CA LEU A 518 -16.82 -19.00 6.15
C LEU A 518 -15.53 -18.74 5.38
N ALA A 519 -14.86 -17.61 5.62
CA ALA A 519 -13.58 -17.29 4.99
C ALA A 519 -12.50 -16.87 6.01
N GLY A 520 -11.25 -17.23 5.73
CA GLY A 520 -10.08 -16.98 6.59
C GLY A 520 -8.76 -17.07 5.83
N CYS A 521 -7.67 -17.49 6.50
CA CYS A 521 -6.26 -17.32 6.11
C CYS A 521 -5.63 -15.95 6.45
N ASN A 522 -6.28 -15.13 7.28
CA ASN A 522 -5.76 -13.81 7.65
C ASN A 522 -5.53 -13.63 9.16
N GLY A 523 -5.76 -14.66 9.96
CA GLY A 523 -5.34 -14.70 11.36
C GLY A 523 -4.92 -16.09 11.85
N PRO A 524 -4.89 -16.31 13.18
CA PRO A 524 -4.48 -17.59 13.74
C PRO A 524 -5.39 -18.75 13.29
N PRO A 525 -4.84 -19.83 12.69
CA PRO A 525 -5.65 -20.91 12.13
C PRO A 525 -6.62 -21.55 13.12
N ALA A 526 -6.23 -21.70 14.39
CA ALA A 526 -7.11 -22.29 15.39
C ALA A 526 -8.37 -21.44 15.65
N ALA A 527 -8.26 -20.11 15.65
CA ALA A 527 -9.42 -19.25 15.84
C ALA A 527 -10.41 -19.36 14.65
N GLU A 528 -9.89 -19.39 13.42
CA GLU A 528 -10.70 -19.52 12.20
C GLU A 528 -11.37 -20.89 12.11
N LEU A 529 -10.60 -21.96 12.32
CA LEU A 529 -11.09 -23.33 12.21
C LEU A 529 -12.07 -23.70 13.32
N ASN A 530 -11.95 -23.13 14.53
CA ASN A 530 -12.83 -23.49 15.64
C ASN A 530 -14.28 -23.10 15.34
N ALA A 531 -14.53 -21.88 14.84
CA ALA A 531 -15.86 -21.43 14.45
C ALA A 531 -16.47 -22.34 13.37
N TRP A 532 -15.67 -22.70 12.37
CA TRP A 532 -16.08 -23.61 11.30
C TRP A 532 -16.41 -25.02 11.82
N TYR A 533 -15.55 -25.62 12.65
CA TYR A 533 -15.80 -26.95 13.22
C TYR A 533 -17.05 -27.00 14.11
N HIS A 534 -17.36 -25.94 14.85
CA HIS A 534 -18.60 -25.89 15.62
C HIS A 534 -19.84 -25.91 14.73
N LEU A 535 -19.84 -25.17 13.62
CA LEU A 535 -20.95 -25.22 12.66
C LEU A 535 -21.08 -26.62 12.03
N LEU A 536 -19.96 -27.25 11.67
CA LEU A 536 -19.95 -28.63 11.16
C LEU A 536 -20.48 -29.63 12.20
N ASN A 537 -20.06 -29.51 13.46
CA ASN A 537 -20.52 -30.37 14.55
C ASN A 537 -22.02 -30.22 14.86
N CYS A 538 -22.59 -29.04 14.55
CA CYS A 538 -24.04 -28.80 14.61
C CYS A 538 -24.81 -29.38 13.40
N GLY A 539 -24.14 -30.06 12.48
CA GLY A 539 -24.75 -30.70 11.31
C GLY A 539 -24.91 -29.79 10.09
N TYR A 540 -24.35 -28.57 10.13
CA TYR A 540 -24.33 -27.69 8.96
C TYR A 540 -23.19 -28.08 8.02
N THR A 541 -23.41 -27.93 6.71
CA THR A 541 -22.39 -28.16 5.70
C THR A 541 -22.00 -26.81 5.12
N LEU A 542 -20.88 -26.25 5.62
CA LEU A 542 -20.35 -24.96 5.18
C LEU A 542 -19.00 -25.15 4.52
N MET A 543 -18.77 -24.43 3.44
CA MET A 543 -17.44 -24.34 2.86
C MET A 543 -16.55 -23.46 3.74
N MET A 544 -15.24 -23.64 3.59
CA MET A 544 -14.25 -22.70 4.09
C MET A 544 -13.43 -22.18 2.92
N ALA A 545 -13.39 -20.85 2.76
CA ALA A 545 -12.62 -20.17 1.73
C ALA A 545 -11.35 -19.54 2.33
N GLY A 546 -10.29 -19.53 1.55
CA GLY A 546 -9.08 -18.74 1.82
C GLY A 546 -9.17 -17.39 1.12
N GLU A 547 -8.86 -16.35 1.86
CA GLU A 547 -8.94 -14.95 1.44
C GLU A 547 -7.75 -14.16 1.99
N THR A 548 -7.52 -12.96 1.44
CA THR A 548 -6.56 -12.02 2.03
C THR A 548 -7.18 -10.87 2.77
N ASP A 549 -8.33 -10.38 2.33
CA ASP A 549 -8.80 -9.02 2.66
C ASP A 549 -7.68 -8.00 2.36
N TYR A 550 -7.11 -8.13 1.14
CA TYR A 550 -6.03 -7.26 0.69
C TYR A 550 -6.58 -5.87 0.34
N PRO A 551 -5.98 -4.77 0.85
CA PRO A 551 -4.75 -4.69 1.65
C PRO A 551 -5.01 -4.41 3.15
N CYS A 552 -6.22 -4.66 3.65
CA CYS A 552 -6.70 -4.21 4.96
C CYS A 552 -6.06 -4.94 6.15
N ILE A 553 -6.03 -6.27 6.13
CA ILE A 553 -5.57 -7.08 7.27
C ILE A 553 -4.13 -7.57 7.10
N VAL A 554 -3.69 -7.79 5.87
CA VAL A 554 -2.38 -8.38 5.60
C VAL A 554 -1.27 -7.39 6.00
N PRO A 555 -0.30 -7.79 6.85
CA PRO A 555 0.70 -6.89 7.41
C PRO A 555 1.42 -6.01 6.38
N SER A 556 1.56 -4.73 6.72
CA SER A 556 1.90 -3.60 5.84
C SER A 556 3.26 -3.62 5.14
N VAL A 557 4.13 -4.62 5.39
CA VAL A 557 5.48 -4.64 4.79
C VAL A 557 5.63 -5.56 3.58
N ASP A 558 4.72 -6.51 3.32
CA ASP A 558 4.72 -7.35 2.10
C ASP A 558 3.29 -7.81 1.74
N SER A 559 2.31 -6.91 1.91
CA SER A 559 0.90 -7.18 1.63
C SER A 559 0.67 -7.45 0.14
N ARG A 560 0.09 -8.62 -0.18
CA ARG A 560 -0.17 -9.11 -1.53
C ARG A 560 -1.52 -9.82 -1.59
N PRO A 561 -2.24 -9.74 -2.73
CA PRO A 561 -3.39 -10.60 -2.95
C PRO A 561 -2.96 -12.06 -3.06
N GLY A 562 -3.87 -12.96 -2.68
CA GLY A 562 -3.69 -14.39 -2.77
C GLY A 562 -2.69 -14.99 -1.78
N ILE A 563 -2.28 -14.31 -0.70
CA ILE A 563 -1.52 -14.99 0.36
C ILE A 563 -2.41 -16.04 1.02
N GLY A 564 -3.63 -15.68 1.42
CA GLY A 564 -4.71 -16.62 1.61
C GLY A 564 -5.45 -16.81 0.29
N ARG A 565 -5.73 -18.06 -0.10
CA ARG A 565 -6.35 -18.36 -1.39
C ARG A 565 -7.19 -19.62 -1.35
N THR A 566 -8.16 -19.67 -2.24
CA THR A 566 -9.04 -20.81 -2.49
C THR A 566 -8.72 -21.44 -3.83
N TYR A 567 -8.67 -22.76 -3.90
CA TYR A 567 -8.48 -23.53 -5.12
C TYR A 567 -9.74 -24.29 -5.44
N VAL A 568 -10.24 -24.16 -6.66
CA VAL A 568 -11.43 -24.87 -7.13
C VAL A 568 -11.04 -25.86 -8.22
N LYS A 569 -11.57 -27.07 -8.13
CA LYS A 569 -11.37 -28.12 -9.12
C LYS A 569 -12.29 -27.91 -10.32
N LEU A 570 -11.70 -27.67 -11.48
CA LEU A 570 -12.41 -27.52 -12.75
C LEU A 570 -11.74 -28.38 -13.83
N PRO A 571 -12.50 -28.82 -14.86
CA PRO A 571 -11.92 -29.57 -15.99
C PRO A 571 -11.01 -28.70 -16.87
N GLN A 572 -11.21 -27.38 -16.86
CA GLN A 572 -10.46 -26.41 -17.63
C GLN A 572 -10.27 -25.13 -16.83
N ARG A 573 -9.28 -24.33 -17.23
CA ARG A 573 -8.99 -23.04 -16.59
C ARG A 573 -10.22 -22.13 -16.69
N PRO A 574 -10.63 -21.47 -15.59
CA PRO A 574 -11.70 -20.49 -15.67
C PRO A 574 -11.18 -19.28 -16.45
N VAL A 575 -11.90 -18.92 -17.50
CA VAL A 575 -11.66 -17.73 -18.35
C VAL A 575 -13.00 -17.05 -18.60
N ASP A 576 -12.98 -15.72 -18.61
CA ASP A 576 -14.14 -14.86 -18.79
C ASP A 576 -15.28 -15.16 -17.78
N ASP A 577 -16.45 -14.56 -18.02
CA ASP A 577 -17.60 -14.66 -17.12
C ASP A 577 -18.16 -16.07 -16.94
N ALA A 578 -18.13 -16.88 -18.01
CA ALA A 578 -18.53 -18.28 -17.93
C ALA A 578 -17.56 -19.11 -17.06
N GLY A 579 -16.26 -18.81 -17.15
CA GLY A 579 -15.25 -19.44 -16.31
C GLY A 579 -15.37 -19.02 -14.84
N TYR A 580 -15.65 -17.74 -14.58
CA TYR A 580 -15.98 -17.28 -13.23
C TYR A 580 -17.19 -18.01 -12.66
N SER A 581 -18.28 -18.09 -13.42
CA SER A 581 -19.50 -18.81 -13.00
C SER A 581 -19.20 -20.26 -12.65
N ALA A 582 -18.43 -20.96 -13.49
CA ALA A 582 -18.01 -22.34 -13.22
C ALA A 582 -17.11 -22.45 -11.97
N TRP A 583 -16.27 -21.45 -11.71
CA TRP A 583 -15.44 -21.40 -10.50
C TRP A 583 -16.30 -21.23 -9.24
N VAL A 584 -17.31 -20.35 -9.28
CA VAL A 584 -18.29 -20.19 -8.18
C VAL A 584 -19.13 -21.45 -8.00
N ASP A 585 -19.58 -22.11 -9.08
CA ASP A 585 -20.29 -23.39 -8.99
C ASP A 585 -19.42 -24.49 -8.36
N GLY A 586 -18.11 -24.50 -8.67
CA GLY A 586 -17.18 -25.43 -8.06
C GLY A 586 -16.97 -25.19 -6.57
N LEU A 587 -17.04 -23.92 -6.11
CA LEU A 587 -17.14 -23.62 -4.68
C LEU A 587 -18.41 -24.24 -4.12
N GLU A 588 -19.58 -23.84 -4.65
CA GLU A 588 -20.90 -24.27 -4.18
C GLU A 588 -21.05 -25.79 -4.07
N ASN A 589 -20.44 -26.54 -4.99
CA ASN A 589 -20.43 -28.01 -5.00
C ASN A 589 -19.38 -28.66 -4.08
N GLY A 590 -18.63 -27.88 -3.29
CA GLY A 590 -17.62 -28.37 -2.35
C GLY A 590 -16.35 -28.89 -3.02
N HIS A 591 -16.12 -28.57 -4.31
CA HIS A 591 -14.94 -29.00 -5.07
C HIS A 591 -13.76 -28.06 -4.86
N LEU A 592 -13.44 -27.77 -3.59
CA LEU A 592 -12.45 -26.78 -3.23
C LEU A 592 -11.49 -27.26 -2.13
N TYR A 593 -10.32 -26.61 -2.06
CA TYR A 593 -9.51 -26.54 -0.85
C TYR A 593 -8.95 -25.12 -0.73
N TRP A 594 -8.45 -24.76 0.44
CA TRP A 594 -7.95 -23.42 0.71
C TRP A 594 -6.66 -23.48 1.53
N GLY A 595 -5.94 -22.36 1.59
CA GLY A 595 -4.74 -22.23 2.42
C GLY A 595 -3.85 -21.09 1.99
N ASP A 596 -2.61 -21.11 2.48
CA ASP A 596 -1.60 -20.06 2.24
C ASP A 596 -0.89 -20.18 0.87
N GLY A 597 -1.33 -21.14 0.05
CA GLY A 597 -0.71 -21.51 -1.22
C GLY A 597 0.67 -22.16 -1.12
N ARG A 598 1.13 -22.52 0.08
CA ARG A 598 2.37 -23.29 0.32
C ARG A 598 2.09 -24.74 0.74
N THR A 599 0.85 -25.03 1.11
CA THR A 599 0.39 -26.38 1.43
C THR A 599 -0.67 -26.81 0.41
N HIS A 600 -0.52 -28.01 -0.15
CA HIS A 600 -1.48 -28.58 -1.10
C HIS A 600 -1.82 -30.02 -0.76
N PHE A 601 -3.10 -30.36 -0.85
CA PHE A 601 -3.57 -31.72 -0.70
C PHE A 601 -3.56 -32.42 -2.06
N ARG A 602 -2.80 -33.51 -2.16
CA ARG A 602 -2.86 -34.41 -3.32
C ARG A 602 -3.61 -35.65 -2.91
N LEU A 603 -4.86 -35.79 -3.35
CA LEU A 603 -5.55 -37.07 -3.26
C LEU A 603 -4.83 -38.06 -4.19
N CYS A 604 -3.98 -38.91 -3.61
CA CYS A 604 -3.49 -40.08 -4.33
C CYS A 604 -4.63 -41.09 -4.40
N CYS A 605 -5.44 -41.02 -5.45
CA CYS A 605 -6.22 -42.18 -5.84
C CYS A 605 -5.23 -43.28 -6.22
N LYS A 606 -4.93 -44.21 -5.30
CA LYS A 606 -4.50 -45.54 -5.72
C LYS A 606 -5.67 -46.08 -6.51
N ASN A 607 -5.51 -46.20 -7.83
CA ASN A 607 -6.37 -47.07 -8.63
C ASN A 607 -6.41 -48.42 -7.93
N ARG A 608 -7.50 -48.70 -7.20
CA ARG A 608 -7.96 -50.06 -7.03
C ARG A 608 -8.76 -50.37 -8.29
N GLU A 609 -8.04 -50.69 -9.35
CA GLU A 609 -8.57 -51.53 -10.40
C GLU A 609 -8.65 -52.96 -9.83
N ALA A 610 -9.87 -53.39 -9.53
CA ALA A 610 -10.43 -54.74 -9.71
C ALA A 610 -11.84 -54.77 -9.12
#